data_AF-A0A931LQY3-F1
#
_entry.id   AF-A0A931LQY3-F1
#
_cell.length_a   1.000
_cell.length_b   1.000
_cell.length_c   1.000
_cell.angle_alpha   90.00
_cell.angle_beta   90.00
_cell.angle_gamma   90.00
#
_symmetry.space_group_name_H-M   'P 1'
#
loop_
_entity.id
_entity.type
_entity.pdbx_description
1 polymer ?
#
loop_
_entity_poly.entity_id
_entity_poly.type
_entity_poly.pdbx_seq_one_letter_code
_entity_poly.pdbx_strand_id
1 'polypeptide(L)'
;MAKTLKALEAPTVLKPTRKLLEVSLEELGEECAHVLHLMARLRHLPEGDERDDLEGELFAALVHLKIETNYSLKEWDKLTDSLPDD
;
A
#
# COMPACT_ATOMS: atom_id res chain seq x y z
N MET A 1 32.10 -7.87 -43.30
CA MET A 1 32.38 -7.77 -41.85
C MET A 1 31.16 -7.16 -41.18
N ALA A 2 30.31 -7.98 -40.56
CA ALA A 2 29.13 -7.50 -39.85
C ALA A 2 29.56 -7.00 -38.46
N LYS A 3 29.37 -5.71 -38.18
CA LYS A 3 29.50 -5.15 -36.83
C LYS A 3 28.27 -5.56 -36.04
N THR A 4 28.42 -6.52 -35.15
CA THR A 4 27.41 -6.83 -34.13
C THR A 4 27.37 -5.65 -33.15
N LEU A 5 26.30 -4.85 -33.23
CA LEU A 5 25.95 -3.89 -32.18
C LEU A 5 25.55 -4.69 -30.95
N LYS A 6 26.42 -4.70 -29.94
CA LYS A 6 26.09 -5.20 -28.61
C LYS A 6 25.04 -4.24 -28.05
N ALA A 7 23.77 -4.63 -28.10
CA ALA A 7 22.73 -3.95 -27.36
C ALA A 7 23.19 -3.95 -25.89
N LEU A 8 23.44 -2.76 -25.35
CA LEU A 8 23.53 -2.58 -23.91
C LEU A 8 22.12 -2.90 -23.40
N GLU A 9 21.95 -4.12 -22.91
CA GLU A 9 20.83 -4.45 -22.05
C GLU A 9 20.90 -3.46 -20.89
N ALA A 10 20.00 -2.49 -20.89
CA ALA A 10 19.72 -1.72 -19.69
C ALA A 10 19.43 -2.76 -18.59
N PRO A 11 20.01 -2.64 -17.39
CA PRO A 11 19.64 -3.50 -16.28
C PRO A 11 18.23 -3.12 -15.83
N THR A 12 17.22 -3.43 -16.64
CA THR A 12 15.84 -3.52 -16.20
C THR A 12 15.70 -4.82 -15.43
N VAL A 13 16.25 -4.82 -14.23
CA VAL A 13 15.86 -5.77 -13.20
C VAL A 13 15.45 -4.94 -11.99
N LEU A 14 14.30 -4.27 -12.12
CA LEU A 14 13.43 -4.20 -10.96
C LEU A 14 13.18 -5.66 -10.58
N LYS A 15 13.98 -6.19 -9.65
CA LYS A 15 13.74 -7.50 -9.04
C LYS A 15 12.28 -7.50 -8.62
N PRO A 16 11.55 -8.63 -8.78
CA PRO A 16 10.15 -8.70 -8.38
C PRO A 16 10.05 -8.06 -7.01
N THR A 17 9.24 -7.00 -6.93
CA THR A 17 8.80 -6.41 -5.68
C THR A 17 8.55 -7.58 -4.76
N ARG A 18 9.27 -7.63 -3.63
CA ARG A 18 9.25 -8.82 -2.77
C ARG A 18 7.79 -9.16 -2.58
N LYS A 19 7.37 -10.40 -2.81
CA LYS A 19 5.94 -10.80 -2.77
C LYS A 19 5.21 -10.22 -1.55
N LEU A 20 5.90 -10.11 -0.42
CA LEU A 20 5.40 -9.47 0.80
C LEU A 20 5.08 -7.97 0.66
N LEU A 21 5.90 -7.19 -0.05
CA LEU A 21 5.62 -5.78 -0.34
C LEU A 21 4.43 -5.62 -1.29
N GLU A 22 4.27 -6.49 -2.29
CA GLU A 22 3.11 -6.46 -3.18
C GLU A 22 1.83 -6.73 -2.38
N VAL A 23 1.84 -7.81 -1.59
CA VAL A 23 0.72 -8.17 -0.72
C VAL A 23 0.41 -7.06 0.29
N SER A 24 1.43 -6.48 0.93
CA SER A 24 1.20 -5.40 1.91
C SER A 24 0.61 -4.14 1.27
N LEU A 25 1.00 -3.83 0.03
CA LEU A 25 0.43 -2.69 -0.70
C LEU A 25 -1.01 -2.96 -1.17
N GLU A 26 -1.34 -4.20 -1.51
CA GLU A 26 -2.72 -4.62 -1.79
C GLU A 26 -3.59 -4.48 -0.53
N GLU A 27 -3.14 -5.01 0.61
CA GLU A 27 -3.82 -4.90 1.92
C GLU A 27 -4.00 -3.42 2.33
N LEU A 28 -2.97 -2.59 2.15
CA LEU A 28 -3.05 -1.15 2.38
C LEU A 28 -4.09 -0.47 1.49
N GLY A 29 -4.18 -0.88 0.22
CA GLY A 29 -5.17 -0.39 -0.73
C GLY A 29 -6.61 -0.77 -0.34
N GLU A 30 -6.81 -2.00 0.10
CA GLU A 30 -8.11 -2.49 0.60
C GLU A 30 -8.56 -1.71 1.84
N GLU A 31 -7.67 -1.47 2.80
CA GLU A 31 -7.98 -0.71 4.00
C GLU A 31 -8.29 0.77 3.68
N CYS A 32 -7.59 1.38 2.73
CA CYS A 32 -7.94 2.71 2.23
C CYS A 32 -9.35 2.75 1.64
N ALA A 33 -9.72 1.75 0.84
CA ALA A 33 -11.06 1.65 0.27
C ALA A 33 -12.13 1.47 1.36
N HIS A 34 -11.83 0.69 2.41
CA HIS A 34 -12.71 0.51 3.56
C HIS A 34 -12.97 1.83 4.31
N VAL A 35 -11.92 2.58 4.64
CA VAL A 35 -12.03 3.92 5.27
C VAL A 35 -12.89 4.86 4.42
N LEU A 36 -12.65 4.92 3.11
CA LEU A 36 -13.43 5.75 2.19
C LEU A 36 -14.91 5.34 2.15
N HIS A 37 -15.19 4.04 2.20
CA HIS A 37 -16.55 3.52 2.27
C HIS A 37 -17.28 3.96 3.55
N LEU A 38 -16.64 3.84 4.72
CA LEU A 38 -17.20 4.29 5.99
C LEU A 38 -17.47 5.80 5.99
N MET A 39 -16.52 6.59 5.50
CA MET A 39 -16.71 8.04 5.34
C MET A 39 -17.88 8.38 4.43
N ALA A 40 -18.06 7.65 3.32
CA ALA A 40 -19.18 7.87 2.41
C ALA A 40 -20.54 7.58 3.07
N ARG A 41 -20.62 6.53 3.90
CA ARG A 41 -21.82 6.22 4.69
C ARG A 41 -22.13 7.31 5.72
N LEU A 42 -21.13 7.72 6.51
CA LEU A 42 -21.28 8.73 7.57
C LEU A 42 -21.73 10.11 7.07
N ARG A 43 -21.38 10.50 5.83
CA ARG A 43 -21.78 11.78 5.24
C ARG A 43 -23.28 11.98 5.12
N HIS A 44 -24.05 10.90 5.06
CA HIS A 44 -25.49 10.93 4.84
C HIS A 44 -26.29 10.50 6.07
N LEU A 45 -25.61 10.08 7.13
CA LEU A 45 -26.25 9.54 8.32
C LEU A 45 -26.50 10.65 9.36
N PRO A 46 -27.74 10.83 9.84
CA PRO A 46 -28.02 11.77 10.91
C PRO A 46 -27.39 11.31 12.23
N GLU A 47 -27.34 12.21 13.21
CA GLU A 47 -26.91 11.89 14.57
C GLU A 47 -27.78 10.78 15.20
N GLY A 48 -27.15 9.89 15.98
CA GLY A 48 -27.81 8.80 16.69
C GLY A 48 -26.92 7.56 16.79
N ASP A 49 -27.42 6.53 17.46
CA ASP A 49 -26.65 5.32 17.82
C ASP A 49 -25.95 4.66 16.61
N GLU A 50 -26.61 4.58 15.44
CA GLU A 50 -26.01 4.01 14.23
C GLU A 50 -24.80 4.80 13.74
N ARG A 51 -24.83 6.12 13.93
CA ARG A 51 -23.71 7.00 13.57
C ARG A 51 -22.55 6.80 14.54
N ASP A 52 -22.83 6.73 15.84
CA ASP A 52 -21.81 6.49 16.87
C ASP A 52 -21.09 5.16 16.62
N ASP A 53 -21.82 4.11 16.28
CA ASP A 53 -21.25 2.80 15.92
C ASP A 53 -20.33 2.91 14.69
N LEU A 54 -20.79 3.58 13.62
CA LEU A 54 -19.99 3.77 12.41
C LEU A 54 -18.76 4.67 12.60
N GLU A 55 -18.85 5.67 13.47
CA GLU A 55 -17.71 6.51 13.84
C GLU A 55 -16.68 5.69 14.63
N GLY A 56 -17.13 4.76 15.48
CA GLY A 56 -16.29 3.76 16.14
C GLY A 56 -15.61 2.82 15.16
N GLU A 57 -16.35 2.30 14.17
CA GLU A 57 -15.79 1.48 13.09
C GLU A 57 -14.75 2.25 12.27
N LEU A 58 -15.04 3.51 11.92
CA LEU A 58 -14.10 4.37 11.19
C LEU A 58 -12.83 4.61 12.01
N PHE A 59 -12.94 4.85 13.31
CA PHE A 59 -11.78 4.99 14.17
C PHE A 59 -10.92 3.73 14.17
N ALA A 60 -11.53 2.54 14.29
CA ALA A 60 -10.82 1.27 14.24
C ALA A 60 -10.13 1.06 12.89
N ALA A 61 -10.82 1.34 11.78
CA ALA A 61 -10.26 1.27 10.43
C ALA A 61 -9.06 2.23 10.24
N LEU A 62 -9.14 3.46 10.74
CA LEU A 62 -8.01 4.40 10.70
C LEU A 62 -6.79 3.92 11.52
N VAL A 63 -7.02 3.27 12.66
CA VAL A 63 -5.95 2.65 13.45
C VAL A 63 -5.34 1.48 12.67
N HIS A 64 -6.16 0.65 12.02
CA HIS A 64 -5.69 -0.46 11.20
C HIS A 64 -4.87 0.03 9.99
N LEU A 65 -5.36 1.05 9.28
CA LEU A 65 -4.67 1.69 8.17
C LEU A 65 -3.26 2.19 8.56
N LYS A 66 -3.13 2.75 9.76
CA LYS A 66 -1.83 3.18 10.29
C LYS A 66 -0.89 1.99 10.48
N ILE A 67 -1.39 0.84 10.93
CA ILE A 67 -0.58 -0.39 11.10
C ILE A 67 -0.12 -0.88 9.72
N GLU A 68 -1.03 -0.97 8.75
CA GLU A 68 -0.71 -1.41 7.38
C GLU A 68 0.28 -0.49 6.69
N THR A 69 0.13 0.82 6.88
CA THR A 69 1.09 1.81 6.36
C THR A 69 2.49 1.56 6.94
N ASN A 70 2.59 1.34 8.25
CA ASN A 70 3.88 1.06 8.89
C ASN A 70 4.49 -0.27 8.42
N TYR A 71 3.66 -1.29 8.17
CA TYR A 71 4.13 -2.57 7.66
C TYR A 71 4.66 -2.45 6.22
N SER A 72 3.89 -1.79 5.35
CA SER A 72 4.28 -1.52 3.96
C SER A 72 5.58 -0.71 3.87
N LEU A 73 5.74 0.33 4.72
CA LEU A 73 6.98 1.10 4.78
C LEU A 73 8.18 0.24 5.19
N LYS A 74 8.02 -0.68 6.15
CA LYS A 74 9.10 -1.61 6.54
C LYS A 74 9.49 -2.54 5.39
N GLU A 75 8.54 -3.08 4.64
CA GLU A 75 8.86 -3.92 3.48
C GLU A 75 9.48 -3.10 2.34
N TRP A 76 9.08 -1.83 2.20
CA TRP A 76 9.70 -0.89 1.28
C TRP A 76 11.16 -0.62 1.65
N ASP A 77 11.44 -0.29 2.92
CA ASP A 77 12.80 -0.06 3.42
C ASP A 77 13.71 -1.27 3.18
N LYS A 78 13.19 -2.48 3.43
CA LYS A 78 13.90 -3.72 3.15
C LYS A 78 14.22 -3.90 1.65
N LEU A 79 13.33 -3.44 0.76
CA LEU A 79 13.59 -3.46 -0.67
C LEU A 79 14.72 -2.48 -1.01
N THR A 80 14.63 -1.23 -0.55
CA THR A 80 15.64 -0.20 -0.81
C THR A 80 17.01 -0.59 -0.28
N ASP A 81 17.08 -1.15 0.94
CA ASP A 81 18.33 -1.63 1.56
C ASP A 81 18.99 -2.79 0.79
N SER A 82 18.24 -3.46 -0.09
CA SER A 82 18.76 -4.58 -0.88
C SER A 82 19.17 -4.22 -2.30
N LEU A 83 18.98 -2.95 -2.68
CA LEU A 83 19.49 -2.41 -3.92
C LEU A 83 20.99 -2.13 -3.75
N PRO A 84 21.82 -2.38 -4.78
CA PRO A 84 23.23 -2.02 -4.73
C PRO A 84 23.37 -0.50 -4.61
N ASP A 85 24.33 -0.04 -3.81
CA ASP A 85 24.79 1.34 -3.85
C ASP A 85 25.45 1.59 -5.23
N ASP A 86 25.10 2.70 -5.89
CA ASP A 86 25.68 3.13 -7.18
C ASP A 86 27.20 3.36 -7.11
#